data_AF-A0A8I6YL32-F1
#
_entry.id   AF-A0A8I6YL32-F1
#
_cell.length_a   1.000
_cell.length_b   1.000
_cell.length_c   1.000
_cell.angle_alpha   90.00
_cell.angle_beta   90.00
_cell.angle_gamma   90.00
#
_symmetry.space_group_name_H-M   'P 1'
#
loop_
_entity.id
_entity.type
_entity.pdbx_description
1 polymer ?
#
loop_
_entity_poly.entity_id
_entity_poly.type
_entity_poly.pdbx_seq_one_letter_code
_entity_poly.pdbx_strand_id
1 'polypeptide(L)' 'MPVLSWLSPLWKAPLPLKIKIFVWQLLRDCLPSGTEVLKRHGPDNGICPLCHVPETGSHILFSCVVAQAL' A
#
# COMPACT_ATOMS: atom_id res chain seq x y z
N MET A 1 8.66 9.17 -16.97
CA MET A 1 7.68 8.58 -16.02
C MET A 1 6.45 9.48 -15.98
N PRO A 2 5.23 8.99 -16.27
CA PRO A 2 4.05 9.84 -16.22
C PRO A 2 3.74 10.12 -14.75
N VAL A 3 4.15 11.30 -14.29
CA VAL A 3 3.71 11.87 -13.03
C VAL A 3 2.24 12.20 -13.24
N LEU A 4 1.36 11.42 -12.62
CA LEU A 4 -0.05 11.79 -12.54
C LEU A 4 -0.09 13.18 -11.86
N SER A 5 -0.66 14.17 -12.55
CA SER A 5 -0.61 15.60 -12.18
C SER A 5 -0.96 15.88 -10.70
N TRP A 6 -1.87 15.09 -10.14
CA TRP A 6 -2.33 15.20 -8.76
C TRP A 6 -1.31 14.73 -7.69
N LEU A 7 -0.22 14.05 -8.06
CA LEU A 7 0.88 13.65 -7.15
C LEU A 7 1.92 14.76 -6.95
N SER A 8 1.82 15.86 -7.71
CA SER A 8 2.69 17.05 -7.56
C SER A 8 2.86 17.56 -6.12
N PRO A 9 1.81 17.66 -5.28
CA PRO A 9 1.97 18.14 -3.90
C PRO A 9 2.78 17.18 -3.02
N LEU A 10 2.72 15.86 -3.25
CA LEU A 10 3.52 14.87 -2.51
C LEU A 10 5.03 15.12 -2.66
N TRP A 11 5.46 15.46 -3.87
CA TRP A 11 6.86 15.72 -4.18
C TRP A 11 7.33 17.09 -3.69
N LYS A 12 6.43 18.07 -3.60
CA LYS A 12 6.70 19.41 -3.05
C LYS A 12 6.72 19.47 -1.53
N ALA A 13 6.11 18.50 -0.84
CA ALA A 13 6.09 18.47 0.61
C ALA A 13 7.50 18.27 1.20
N PRO A 14 7.83 18.89 2.35
CA PRO A 14 9.11 18.72 3.05
C PRO A 14 9.15 17.40 3.82
N LEU A 15 9.00 16.29 3.10
CA LEU A 15 9.04 14.92 3.63
C LEU A 15 10.32 14.21 3.18
N PRO A 16 10.88 13.32 4.00
CA PRO A 16 11.93 12.41 3.58
C PRO A 16 11.52 11.63 2.32
N LEU A 17 12.48 11.39 1.44
CA LEU A 17 12.25 10.69 0.17
C LEU A 17 11.63 9.30 0.36
N LYS A 18 12.02 8.60 1.44
CA LYS A 18 11.48 7.29 1.80
C LYS A 18 9.95 7.32 1.99
N ILE A 19 9.42 8.36 2.64
CA ILE A 19 7.98 8.52 2.87
C ILE A 19 7.27 8.84 1.54
N LYS A 20 7.86 9.71 0.71
CA LYS A 20 7.29 10.04 -0.62
C LYS A 20 7.17 8.80 -1.51
N ILE A 21 8.21 7.97 -1.55
CA ILE A 21 8.20 6.71 -2.31
C ILE A 21 7.14 5.76 -1.77
N PHE A 22 7.05 5.61 -0.45
CA PHE A 22 6.06 4.76 0.19
C PHE A 22 4.63 5.18 -0.15
N VAL A 23 4.31 6.47 -0.01
CA VAL A 23 2.99 7.02 -0.35
C VAL A 23 2.71 6.85 -1.85
N TRP A 24 3.71 7.05 -2.71
CA TRP A 24 3.57 6.83 -4.15
C TRP A 24 3.25 5.36 -4.49
N GLN A 25 3.90 4.41 -3.81
CA GLN A 25 3.61 2.98 -3.96
C GLN A 25 2.19 2.65 -3.49
N LEU A 26 1.77 3.21 -2.36
CA LEU A 26 0.43 3.04 -1.82
C LEU A 26 -0.65 3.54 -2.77
N LEU A 27 -0.47 4.75 -3.32
CA LEU A 27 -1.44 5.41 -4.21
C LEU A 27 -1.58 4.75 -5.58
N ARG A 28 -0.68 3.83 -5.94
CA ARG A 28 -0.70 3.10 -7.22
C ARG A 28 -1.01 1.62 -7.05
N ASP A 29 -1.47 1.19 -5.87
CA ASP A 29 -1.61 -0.24 -5.53
C ASP A 29 -0.37 -1.04 -5.94
N CYS A 30 0.80 -0.43 -5.74
CA CYS A 30 2.11 -0.99 -6.01
C CYS A 30 2.78 -1.48 -4.73
N LEU A 31 2.12 -1.30 -3.58
CA LEU A 31 2.52 -1.93 -2.35
C LEU A 31 2.31 -3.45 -2.50
N PRO A 32 3.28 -4.29 -2.12
CA PRO A 32 3.13 -5.74 -2.15
C PRO A 32 2.19 -6.17 -1.03
N SER A 33 0.89 -5.95 -1.23
CA SER A 33 -0.18 -6.50 -0.41
C SER A 33 -0.56 -7.88 -0.92
N GLY A 34 -1.18 -8.72 -0.09
CA GLY A 34 -1.64 -10.03 -0.49
C GLY A 34 -2.51 -9.98 -1.75
N THR A 35 -3.43 -9.01 -1.88
CA THR A 35 -4.26 -8.88 -3.09
C THR A 35 -3.44 -8.49 -4.31
N GLU A 36 -2.40 -7.69 -4.16
CA GLU A 36 -1.54 -7.26 -5.26
C GLU A 36 -0.57 -8.35 -5.69
N VAL A 37 -0.10 -9.17 -4.75
CA VAL A 37 0.72 -10.36 -5.01
C VAL A 37 -0.11 -11.43 -5.73
N LEU A 38 -1.34 -11.70 -5.28
CA LEU A 38 -2.27 -12.60 -5.94
C LEU A 38 -2.60 -12.15 -7.37
N LYS A 39 -2.89 -10.85 -7.58
CA LYS A 39 -3.13 -10.27 -8.92
C LYS A 39 -1.95 -10.48 -9.88
N ARG A 40 -0.73 -10.59 -9.37
CA ARG A 40 0.49 -10.85 -10.16
C ARG A 40 0.86 -12.34 -10.23
N HIS A 41 -0.05 -13.24 -9.88
CA HIS A 41 0.15 -14.70 -9.81
C HIS A 41 1.27 -15.11 -8.84
N GLY A 42 1.51 -14.33 -7.80
CA GLY A 42 2.40 -14.72 -6.71
C GLY A 42 1.78 -15.80 -5.81
N PRO A 43 2.57 -16.36 -4.87
CA PRO A 43 2.16 -17.48 -4.02
C PRO A 43 1.18 -17.11 -2.91
N ASP A 44 0.68 -15.88 -2.89
CA ASP A 44 -0.21 -15.35 -1.87
C ASP A 44 -1.68 -15.65 -2.22
N ASN A 45 -2.52 -15.83 -1.21
CA ASN A 45 -3.94 -16.12 -1.33
C ASN A 45 -4.84 -14.86 -1.26
N GLY A 46 -4.24 -13.68 -1.13
CA GLY A 46 -4.95 -12.40 -1.11
C GLY A 46 -5.52 -12.01 0.25
N ILE A 47 -5.22 -12.77 1.31
CA ILE A 47 -5.90 -12.69 2.60
C ILE A 47 -4.91 -12.28 3.69
N CYS A 48 -5.31 -11.33 4.54
CA CYS A 48 -4.49 -10.88 5.64
C CYS A 48 -4.30 -12.00 6.66
N PRO A 49 -3.06 -12.37 7.04
CA PRO A 49 -2.81 -13.46 7.98
C PRO A 49 -3.23 -13.13 9.42
N LEU A 50 -3.50 -11.87 9.72
CA LEU A 50 -3.85 -11.42 11.08
C LEU A 50 -5.35 -11.41 11.35
N CYS A 51 -6.15 -11.03 10.36
CA CYS A 51 -7.60 -10.84 10.54
C CYS A 51 -8.46 -11.49 9.44
N HIS A 52 -7.83 -12.24 8.53
CA HIS A 52 -8.49 -13.11 7.55
C HIS A 52 -9.48 -12.42 6.60
N VAL A 53 -9.29 -11.13 6.35
CA VAL A 53 -10.00 -10.36 5.31
C VAL A 53 -9.06 -10.02 4.15
N PRO A 54 -9.55 -9.59 2.98
CA PRO A 54 -8.68 -9.25 1.85
C PRO A 54 -7.59 -8.24 2.22
N GLU A 55 -6.33 -8.59 1.96
CA GLU A 55 -5.19 -7.76 2.30
C GLU A 55 -4.89 -6.76 1.18
N THR A 56 -5.44 -5.56 1.28
CA THR A 56 -5.12 -4.42 0.41
C THR A 56 -4.12 -3.47 1.06
N GLY A 57 -3.50 -2.58 0.28
CA GLY A 57 -2.61 -1.55 0.84
C GLY A 57 -3.27 -0.66 1.90
N SER A 58 -4.56 -0.31 1.73
CA SER A 58 -5.32 0.42 2.75
C SER A 58 -5.65 -0.43 3.97
N HIS A 59 -5.90 -1.73 3.78
CA HIS A 59 -6.11 -2.65 4.88
C HIS A 59 -4.88 -2.76 5.77
N ILE A 60 -3.69 -2.96 5.18
CA ILE A 60 -2.42 -3.06 5.92
C ILE A 60 -2.17 -1.83 6.80
N LEU A 61 -2.50 -0.63 6.31
CA LEU A 61 -2.16 0.62 6.99
C LEU A 61 -3.24 1.17 7.91
N PHE A 62 -4.51 0.98 7.55
CA PHE A 62 -5.61 1.71 8.20
C PHE A 62 -6.74 0.81 8.69
N SER A 63 -6.95 -0.36 8.10
CA SER A 63 -8.16 -1.16 8.39
C SER A 63 -7.87 -2.50 9.08
N CYS A 64 -6.61 -2.89 9.24
CA CYS A 64 -6.26 -4.11 9.95
C CYS A 64 -6.40 -3.88 11.46
N VAL A 65 -7.47 -4.41 12.05
CA VAL A 65 -7.78 -4.29 13.48
C VAL A 65 -6.68 -4.83 14.38
N VAL A 66 -5.94 -5.84 13.91
CA VAL A 66 -4.81 -6.42 14.65
C VAL A 66 -3.57 -5.52 14.55
N ALA A 67 -3.30 -4.94 13.37
CA ALA A 67 -2.18 -4.00 13.21
C ALA A 67 -2.39 -2.69 13.99
N GLN A 68 -3.63 -2.27 14.20
CA GLN A 68 -3.96 -1.10 15.04
C GLN A 68 -3.75 -1.37 16.54
N ALA A 69 -3.74 -2.63 16.97
CA ALA A 69 -3.61 -3.02 18.36
C ALA A 69 -2.15 -3.33 18.79
N LEU A 70 -1.20 -3.24 17.86
CA LEU A 70 0.24 -3.36 18.07
C LEU A 70 0.90 -1.99 18.24
#